data_AF-A0A382UVZ3-F1
#
_entry.id   AF-A0A382UVZ3-F1
#
_cell.length_a   1.000
_cell.length_b   1.000
_cell.length_c   1.000
_cell.angle_alpha   90.00
_cell.angle_beta   90.00
_cell.angle_gamma   90.00
#
_symmetry.space_group_name_H-M   'P 1'
#
loop_
_entity.id
_entity.type
_entity.pdbx_description
1 polymer ?
#
loop_
_entity_poly.entity_id
_entity_poly.type
_entity_poly.pdbx_seq_one_letter_code
_entity_poly.pdbx_strand_id
1 'polypeptide(L)'
;LFANCNRGKSSMALDLKQRAGQEIVKSMVSTADVVIHNYRPGVMEKLNLGSKSLRSENPRLIYTAISGFGTRGPLNNAPAYDPVVQAHAGFTAIQGTDNPEFMRSMICDKITAYTACQAVTAALLVREKTNEGQHIDISMLDSGLFFLFPDGFMNNTLLDDDVEVRQHIADIMYNLTETRDGDIIITAATEDHIYGILQVVGRNDLLSDPRFATVGTLIENIEEFREMIKDVFSNMTSEEAMQKLRENDVPCAECHNLEEVINQPQIDASDTVLVRDHPLMGSMRVVKSP
;
A
#
# COMPACT_ATOMS: atom_id res chain seq x y z
N LEU A 1 -7.13 7.28 -15.41
CA LEU A 1 -7.56 6.34 -14.33
C LEU A 1 -8.42 5.18 -14.85
N PHE A 2 -9.58 5.43 -15.46
CA PHE A 2 -10.47 4.36 -15.96
C PHE A 2 -9.76 3.31 -16.83
N ALA A 3 -8.95 3.76 -17.80
CA ALA A 3 -8.17 2.89 -18.68
C ALA A 3 -7.11 2.05 -17.95
N ASN A 4 -6.64 2.46 -16.76
CA ASN A 4 -5.70 1.67 -15.95
C ASN A 4 -6.40 0.57 -15.16
N CYS A 5 -7.62 0.83 -14.66
CA CYS A 5 -8.29 -0.07 -13.72
C CYS A 5 -9.32 -1.03 -14.36
N ASN A 6 -9.58 -0.92 -15.67
CA ASN A 6 -10.63 -1.68 -16.36
C ASN A 6 -10.15 -2.43 -17.61
N ARG A 7 -8.83 -2.61 -17.77
CA ARG A 7 -8.27 -3.41 -18.88
C ARG A 7 -8.77 -4.86 -18.78
N GLY A 8 -9.11 -5.44 -19.93
CA GLY A 8 -9.61 -6.81 -20.03
C GLY A 8 -11.07 -7.01 -19.61
N LYS A 9 -11.77 -5.96 -19.15
CA LYS A 9 -13.19 -6.05 -18.78
C LYS A 9 -14.09 -5.81 -19.98
N SER A 10 -15.20 -6.56 -20.05
CA SER A 10 -16.35 -6.22 -20.88
C SER A 10 -17.27 -5.25 -20.12
N SER A 11 -18.02 -4.42 -20.84
CA SER A 11 -18.91 -3.42 -20.25
C SER A 11 -20.33 -3.54 -20.81
N MET A 12 -21.32 -3.38 -19.93
CA MET A 12 -22.73 -3.31 -20.28
C MET A 12 -23.37 -2.19 -19.45
N ALA A 13 -24.16 -1.33 -20.10
CA ALA A 13 -24.90 -0.27 -19.43
C ALA A 13 -26.30 -0.77 -19.06
N LEU A 14 -26.63 -0.74 -17.76
CA LEU A 14 -27.92 -1.17 -17.21
C LEU A 14 -28.44 -0.14 -16.20
N ASP A 15 -29.74 0.17 -16.25
CA ASP A 15 -30.41 0.89 -15.17
C ASP A 15 -30.95 -0.12 -14.14
N LEU A 16 -30.24 -0.26 -13.02
CA LEU A 16 -30.59 -1.19 -11.94
C LEU A 16 -31.83 -0.77 -11.15
N LYS A 17 -32.33 0.46 -11.34
CA LYS A 17 -33.61 0.89 -10.74
C LYS A 17 -34.81 0.31 -11.47
N GLN A 18 -34.64 -0.08 -12.74
CA GLN A 18 -35.69 -0.73 -13.50
C GLN A 18 -35.70 -2.22 -13.22
N ARG A 19 -36.90 -2.79 -13.10
CA ARG A 19 -37.07 -4.24 -12.95
C ARG A 19 -36.34 -5.01 -14.06
N ALA A 20 -36.42 -4.56 -15.31
CA ALA A 20 -35.73 -5.21 -16.42
C ALA A 20 -34.20 -5.27 -16.22
N GLY A 21 -33.59 -4.21 -15.67
CA GLY A 21 -32.16 -4.22 -15.34
C GLY A 21 -31.82 -5.20 -14.22
N GLN A 22 -32.68 -5.31 -13.20
CA GLN A 22 -32.52 -6.27 -12.11
C GLN A 22 -32.60 -7.71 -12.60
N GLU A 23 -33.57 -8.04 -13.46
CA GLU A 23 -33.71 -9.39 -14.03
C GLU A 23 -32.52 -9.80 -14.90
N ILE A 24 -31.92 -8.86 -15.65
CA ILE A 24 -30.71 -9.12 -16.44
C ILE A 24 -29.55 -9.51 -15.50
N VAL A 25 -29.33 -8.76 -14.42
CA VAL A 25 -28.27 -9.07 -13.45
C VAL A 25 -28.49 -10.45 -12.82
N LYS A 26 -29.72 -10.74 -12.39
CA LYS A 26 -30.10 -12.05 -11.84
C LYS A 26 -29.84 -13.20 -12.81
N SER A 27 -30.20 -13.02 -14.08
CA SER A 27 -29.90 -13.99 -15.13
C SER A 27 -28.40 -14.22 -15.28
N MET A 28 -27.58 -13.17 -15.29
CA MET A 28 -26.11 -13.31 -15.35
C MET A 28 -25.55 -14.03 -14.11
N VAL A 29 -26.10 -13.73 -12.93
CA VAL A 29 -25.69 -14.31 -11.65
C VAL A 29 -25.90 -15.82 -11.59
N SER A 30 -26.91 -16.36 -12.30
CA SER A 30 -27.15 -17.81 -12.37
C SER A 30 -25.93 -18.60 -12.88
N THR A 31 -25.05 -17.96 -13.64
CA THR A 31 -23.83 -18.55 -14.21
C THR A 31 -22.55 -17.90 -13.69
N ALA A 32 -22.65 -16.87 -12.85
CA ALA A 32 -21.49 -16.16 -12.34
C ALA A 32 -20.88 -16.86 -11.12
N ASP A 33 -19.56 -16.81 -11.01
CA ASP A 33 -18.85 -17.29 -9.83
C ASP A 33 -18.78 -16.25 -8.72
N VAL A 34 -18.59 -14.99 -9.09
CA VAL A 34 -18.34 -13.88 -8.18
C VAL A 34 -19.14 -12.65 -8.61
N VAL A 35 -19.78 -12.00 -7.65
CA VAL A 35 -20.30 -10.63 -7.78
C VAL A 35 -19.53 -9.74 -6.82
N ILE A 36 -19.03 -8.61 -7.31
CA ILE A 36 -18.36 -7.59 -6.50
C ILE A 36 -19.10 -6.26 -6.70
N HIS A 37 -19.43 -5.58 -5.61
CA HIS A 37 -19.88 -4.20 -5.65
C HIS A 37 -19.29 -3.37 -4.51
N ASN A 38 -19.27 -2.05 -4.70
CA ASN A 38 -18.85 -1.08 -3.69
C ASN A 38 -19.94 -0.03 -3.39
N TYR A 39 -21.21 -0.35 -3.68
CA TYR A 39 -22.33 0.46 -3.19
C TYR A 39 -22.39 0.48 -1.66
N ARG A 40 -22.92 1.58 -1.10
CA ARG A 40 -23.14 1.71 0.35
C ARG A 40 -24.03 0.57 0.87
N PRO A 41 -23.85 0.16 2.14
CA PRO A 41 -24.71 -0.84 2.78
C PRO A 41 -26.20 -0.55 2.58
N GLY A 42 -26.98 -1.58 2.26
CA GLY A 42 -28.42 -1.49 2.04
C GLY A 42 -28.85 -1.07 0.62
N VAL A 43 -27.93 -0.56 -0.24
CA VAL A 43 -28.30 -0.15 -1.60
C VAL A 43 -28.67 -1.35 -2.47
N MET A 44 -27.87 -2.42 -2.45
CA MET A 44 -28.14 -3.61 -3.27
C MET A 44 -29.40 -4.34 -2.80
N GLU A 45 -29.70 -4.32 -1.51
CA GLU A 45 -30.95 -4.81 -0.94
C GLU A 45 -32.15 -4.03 -1.50
N LYS A 46 -32.07 -2.69 -1.54
CA LYS A 46 -33.11 -1.83 -2.13
C LYS A 46 -33.28 -2.05 -3.63
N LEU A 47 -32.26 -2.54 -4.32
CA LEU A 47 -32.29 -2.89 -5.75
C LEU A 47 -32.73 -4.34 -6.00
N ASN A 48 -33.13 -5.11 -4.98
CA ASN A 48 -33.42 -6.55 -5.08
C ASN A 48 -32.24 -7.39 -5.60
N LEU A 49 -31.02 -6.91 -5.40
CA LEU A 49 -29.76 -7.55 -5.81
C LEU A 49 -28.85 -7.83 -4.61
N GLY A 50 -29.39 -7.79 -3.38
CA GLY A 50 -28.64 -8.11 -2.17
C GLY A 50 -28.24 -9.58 -2.08
N SER A 51 -27.25 -9.85 -1.23
CA SER A 51 -26.63 -11.17 -1.07
C SER A 51 -27.63 -12.32 -0.89
N LYS A 52 -28.63 -12.14 -0.01
CA LYS A 52 -29.67 -13.16 0.23
C LYS A 52 -30.47 -13.48 -1.04
N SER A 53 -30.83 -12.47 -1.83
CA SER A 53 -31.59 -12.69 -3.08
C SER A 53 -30.73 -13.45 -4.09
N LEU A 54 -29.52 -12.94 -4.38
CA LEU A 54 -28.68 -13.51 -5.43
C LEU A 54 -28.17 -14.91 -5.08
N ARG A 55 -27.79 -15.15 -3.81
CA ARG A 55 -27.34 -16.48 -3.38
C ARG A 55 -28.46 -17.51 -3.25
N SER A 56 -29.73 -17.07 -3.14
CA SER A 56 -30.87 -18.00 -3.22
C SER A 56 -31.07 -18.54 -4.64
N GLU A 57 -30.71 -17.75 -5.66
CA GLU A 57 -30.75 -18.15 -7.06
C GLU A 57 -29.49 -18.95 -7.45
N ASN A 58 -28.34 -18.60 -6.90
CA ASN A 58 -27.08 -19.31 -7.09
C ASN A 58 -26.37 -19.56 -5.73
N PRO A 59 -26.55 -20.73 -5.09
CA PRO A 59 -25.90 -21.05 -3.81
C PRO A 59 -24.37 -21.12 -3.87
N ARG A 60 -23.79 -21.28 -5.07
CA ARG A 60 -22.33 -21.28 -5.33
C ARG A 60 -21.74 -19.88 -5.49
N LEU A 61 -22.56 -18.83 -5.50
CA LEU A 61 -22.12 -17.46 -5.72
C LEU A 61 -21.30 -16.94 -4.53
N ILE A 62 -20.12 -16.40 -4.83
CA ILE A 62 -19.36 -15.56 -3.91
C ILE A 62 -19.84 -14.11 -4.10
N TYR A 63 -20.47 -13.57 -3.07
CA TYR A 63 -20.98 -12.21 -3.07
C TYR A 63 -20.06 -11.33 -2.22
N THR A 64 -19.36 -10.39 -2.85
CA THR A 64 -18.42 -9.48 -2.18
C THR A 64 -18.95 -8.06 -2.19
N ALA A 65 -19.14 -7.51 -0.99
CA ALA A 65 -19.53 -6.11 -0.77
C ALA A 65 -18.35 -5.35 -0.16
N ILE A 66 -18.00 -4.22 -0.78
CA ILE A 66 -16.98 -3.30 -0.27
C ILE A 66 -17.69 -2.03 0.23
N SER A 67 -17.33 -1.58 1.43
CA SER A 67 -17.88 -0.39 2.06
C SER A 67 -16.75 0.44 2.68
N GLY A 68 -17.01 1.73 2.93
CA GLY A 68 -16.01 2.60 3.57
C GLY A 68 -15.67 2.17 5.01
N PHE A 69 -16.71 1.99 5.82
CA PHE A 69 -16.58 1.83 7.28
C PHE A 69 -17.24 0.54 7.81
N GLY A 70 -17.52 -0.42 6.94
CA GLY A 70 -18.24 -1.63 7.29
C GLY A 70 -19.76 -1.44 7.41
N THR A 71 -20.44 -2.49 7.87
CA THR A 71 -21.91 -2.57 7.92
C THR A 71 -22.50 -2.19 9.30
N ARG A 72 -21.65 -1.96 10.31
CA ARG A 72 -22.03 -1.66 11.70
C ARG A 72 -21.35 -0.40 12.22
N GLY A 73 -21.87 0.13 13.32
CA GLY A 73 -21.31 1.30 13.98
C GLY A 73 -21.81 2.64 13.40
N PRO A 74 -21.35 3.76 13.98
CA PRO A 74 -21.89 5.10 13.69
C PRO A 74 -21.63 5.57 12.25
N LEU A 75 -20.61 5.03 11.58
CA LEU A 75 -20.19 5.43 10.23
C LEU A 75 -20.68 4.49 9.12
N ASN A 76 -21.48 3.45 9.42
CA ASN A 76 -21.84 2.43 8.42
C ASN A 76 -22.58 2.96 7.17
N ASN A 77 -23.22 4.13 7.27
CA ASN A 77 -23.92 4.79 6.17
C ASN A 77 -23.20 6.05 5.66
N ALA A 78 -22.05 6.38 6.24
CA ALA A 78 -21.29 7.57 5.88
C ALA A 78 -20.69 7.43 4.45
N PRO A 79 -20.60 8.53 3.68
CA PRO A 79 -19.82 8.54 2.46
C PRO A 79 -18.34 8.28 2.77
N ALA A 80 -17.69 7.50 1.93
CA ALA A 80 -16.25 7.27 2.01
C ALA A 80 -15.62 7.44 0.63
N TYR A 81 -14.51 8.17 0.64
CA TYR A 81 -13.50 8.17 -0.40
C TYR A 81 -12.15 7.97 0.29
N ASP A 82 -11.15 7.60 -0.49
CA ASP A 82 -9.83 7.28 0.02
C ASP A 82 -9.27 8.29 1.04
N PRO A 83 -9.26 9.63 0.82
CA PRO A 83 -8.74 10.57 1.82
C PRO A 83 -9.50 10.56 3.14
N VAL A 84 -10.83 10.34 3.10
CA VAL A 84 -11.65 10.24 4.31
C VAL A 84 -11.23 9.00 5.10
N VAL A 85 -11.01 7.88 4.42
CA VAL A 85 -10.57 6.64 5.07
C VAL A 85 -9.15 6.76 5.59
N GLN A 86 -8.22 7.39 4.83
CA GLN A 86 -6.85 7.66 5.31
C GLN A 86 -6.85 8.38 6.67
N ALA A 87 -7.69 9.41 6.80
CA ALA A 87 -7.81 10.18 8.04
C ALA A 87 -8.35 9.34 9.21
N HIS A 88 -9.24 8.37 8.94
CA HIS A 88 -9.77 7.47 9.97
C HIS A 88 -8.86 6.29 10.29
N ALA A 89 -8.09 5.80 9.33
CA ALA A 89 -7.27 4.60 9.45
C ALA A 89 -5.86 4.86 10.01
N GLY A 90 -5.51 6.12 10.29
CA GLY A 90 -4.22 6.50 10.88
C GLY A 90 -3.13 6.90 9.88
N PHE A 91 -3.38 6.76 8.57
CA PHE A 91 -2.40 7.12 7.52
C PHE A 91 -1.96 8.57 7.60
N THR A 92 -2.87 9.49 7.93
CA THR A 92 -2.50 10.90 8.01
C THR A 92 -1.66 11.23 9.22
N ALA A 93 -1.85 10.50 10.32
CA ALA A 93 -1.10 10.70 11.55
C ALA A 93 0.33 10.18 11.41
N ILE A 94 0.52 9.02 10.77
CA ILE A 94 1.87 8.46 10.56
C ILE A 94 2.69 9.23 9.52
N GLN A 95 2.03 9.80 8.51
CA GLN A 95 2.73 10.47 7.41
C GLN A 95 3.26 11.85 7.80
N GLY A 96 2.62 12.51 8.75
CA GLY A 96 2.95 13.87 9.16
C GLY A 96 3.77 13.91 10.44
N THR A 97 4.77 14.79 10.51
CA THR A 97 5.62 14.96 11.71
C THR A 97 4.93 15.82 12.77
N ASP A 98 4.56 17.07 12.41
CA ASP A 98 3.92 18.02 13.34
C ASP A 98 2.40 18.12 13.15
N ASN A 99 1.93 17.88 11.93
CA ASN A 99 0.52 17.99 11.54
C ASN A 99 0.17 16.81 10.65
N PRO A 100 -1.09 16.33 10.63
CA PRO A 100 -1.48 15.23 9.76
C PRO A 100 -1.25 15.55 8.28
N GLU A 101 -0.67 14.61 7.54
CA GLU A 101 -0.38 14.75 6.11
C GLU A 101 -0.97 13.61 5.28
N PHE A 102 -1.49 13.90 4.09
CA PHE A 102 -2.05 12.84 3.25
C PHE A 102 -0.96 12.12 2.45
N MET A 103 -1.07 10.80 2.36
CA MET A 103 -0.41 10.09 1.29
C MET A 103 -1.10 10.47 -0.03
N ARG A 104 -0.34 11.05 -0.97
CA ARG A 104 -0.84 11.56 -2.26
C ARG A 104 -1.09 10.43 -3.28
N SER A 105 -1.82 9.40 -2.85
CA SER A 105 -2.20 8.22 -3.61
C SER A 105 -3.50 7.66 -3.03
N MET A 106 -4.29 6.95 -3.85
CA MET A 106 -5.48 6.22 -3.39
C MET A 106 -5.09 4.92 -2.66
N ILE A 107 -4.39 5.04 -1.53
CA ILE A 107 -3.75 3.91 -0.86
C ILE A 107 -4.75 2.96 -0.20
N CYS A 108 -5.76 3.48 0.50
CA CYS A 108 -6.81 2.68 1.12
C CYS A 108 -7.68 2.01 0.06
N ASP A 109 -7.98 2.67 -1.07
CA ASP A 109 -8.68 2.04 -2.20
C ASP A 109 -7.91 0.83 -2.72
N LYS A 110 -6.59 0.98 -2.94
CA LYS A 110 -5.72 -0.07 -3.48
C LYS A 110 -5.56 -1.24 -2.51
N ILE A 111 -5.33 -0.96 -1.22
CA ILE A 111 -5.24 -1.97 -0.16
C ILE A 111 -6.56 -2.75 -0.12
N THR A 112 -7.69 -2.06 -0.06
CA THR A 112 -9.02 -2.70 -0.02
C THR A 112 -9.27 -3.57 -1.25
N ALA A 113 -8.85 -3.13 -2.43
CA ALA A 113 -8.98 -3.92 -3.66
C ALA A 113 -8.15 -5.21 -3.61
N TYR A 114 -6.91 -5.17 -3.10
CA TYR A 114 -6.09 -6.37 -2.91
C TYR A 114 -6.65 -7.29 -1.83
N THR A 115 -7.12 -6.73 -0.70
CA THR A 115 -7.83 -7.49 0.34
C THR A 115 -9.06 -8.20 -0.24
N ALA A 116 -9.82 -7.53 -1.10
CA ALA A 116 -10.97 -8.13 -1.78
C ALA A 116 -10.57 -9.24 -2.75
N CYS A 117 -9.51 -9.05 -3.54
CA CYS A 117 -9.00 -10.09 -4.43
C CYS A 117 -8.58 -11.33 -3.62
N GLN A 118 -7.86 -11.14 -2.51
CA GLN A 118 -7.41 -12.23 -1.66
C GLN A 118 -8.56 -12.96 -0.96
N ALA A 119 -9.56 -12.23 -0.47
CA ALA A 119 -10.74 -12.82 0.14
C ALA A 119 -11.55 -13.63 -0.90
N VAL A 120 -11.70 -13.11 -2.12
CA VAL A 120 -12.40 -13.80 -3.21
C VAL A 120 -11.65 -15.07 -3.64
N THR A 121 -10.32 -15.02 -3.80
CA THR A 121 -9.54 -16.20 -4.19
C THR A 121 -9.57 -17.28 -3.10
N ALA A 122 -9.46 -16.89 -1.82
CA ALA A 122 -9.63 -17.81 -0.70
C ALA A 122 -11.05 -18.41 -0.68
N ALA A 123 -12.07 -17.60 -0.93
CA ALA A 123 -13.45 -18.06 -0.99
C ALA A 123 -13.72 -19.03 -2.15
N LEU A 124 -13.11 -18.79 -3.30
CA LEU A 124 -13.13 -19.71 -4.44
C LEU A 124 -12.51 -21.06 -4.05
N LEU A 125 -11.36 -21.04 -3.36
CA LEU A 125 -10.72 -22.27 -2.88
C LEU A 125 -11.57 -23.04 -1.86
N VAL A 126 -12.24 -22.34 -0.93
CA VAL A 126 -13.17 -22.97 0.02
C VAL A 126 -14.34 -23.62 -0.73
N ARG A 127 -14.90 -22.91 -1.72
CA ARG A 127 -16.02 -23.40 -2.53
C ARG A 127 -15.71 -24.68 -3.29
N GLU A 128 -14.45 -24.93 -3.66
CA GLU A 128 -14.05 -26.21 -4.27
C GLU A 128 -14.21 -27.41 -3.32
N LYS A 129 -14.19 -27.17 -2.00
CA LYS A 129 -14.36 -28.22 -0.98
C LYS A 129 -15.80 -28.35 -0.51
N THR A 130 -16.51 -27.23 -0.40
CA THR A 130 -17.87 -27.19 0.17
C THR A 130 -18.96 -27.22 -0.89
N ASN A 131 -18.63 -26.90 -2.14
CA ASN A 131 -19.59 -26.64 -3.21
C ASN A 131 -20.56 -25.47 -2.89
N GLU A 132 -20.25 -24.63 -1.91
CA GLU A 132 -21.07 -23.50 -1.46
C GLU A 132 -20.30 -22.19 -1.58
N GLY A 133 -20.98 -21.16 -2.09
CA GLY A 133 -20.47 -19.79 -2.09
C GLY A 133 -20.69 -19.12 -0.75
N GLN A 134 -20.25 -17.87 -0.62
CA GLN A 134 -20.31 -17.14 0.65
C GLN A 134 -20.52 -15.64 0.44
N HIS A 135 -20.91 -14.95 1.50
CA HIS A 135 -20.97 -13.50 1.54
C HIS A 135 -19.73 -12.95 2.21
N ILE A 136 -19.07 -11.98 1.59
CA ILE A 136 -17.86 -11.34 2.07
C ILE A 136 -18.12 -9.84 2.17
N ASP A 137 -18.07 -9.31 3.38
CA ASP A 137 -18.07 -7.87 3.64
C ASP A 137 -16.64 -7.40 3.87
N ILE A 138 -16.23 -6.34 3.18
CA ILE A 138 -14.92 -5.71 3.33
C ILE A 138 -15.11 -4.22 3.62
N SER A 139 -14.44 -3.75 4.66
CA SER A 139 -14.38 -2.36 5.07
C SER A 139 -13.06 -1.75 4.61
N MET A 140 -13.09 -0.57 4.01
CA MET A 140 -11.87 0.16 3.67
C MET A 140 -11.11 0.58 4.94
N LEU A 141 -11.83 0.96 6.00
CA LEU A 141 -11.23 1.27 7.30
C LEU A 141 -10.49 0.05 7.86
N ASP A 142 -11.14 -1.12 7.91
CA ASP A 142 -10.53 -2.32 8.50
C ASP A 142 -9.33 -2.77 7.66
N SER A 143 -9.46 -2.71 6.32
CA SER A 143 -8.38 -3.07 5.41
C SER A 143 -7.18 -2.13 5.55
N GLY A 144 -7.44 -0.83 5.62
CA GLY A 144 -6.40 0.19 5.77
C GLY A 144 -5.71 0.09 7.14
N LEU A 145 -6.49 0.01 8.22
CA LEU A 145 -5.94 -0.11 9.56
C LEU A 145 -5.14 -1.40 9.73
N PHE A 146 -5.67 -2.54 9.29
CA PHE A 146 -4.95 -3.82 9.35
C PHE A 146 -3.61 -3.77 8.63
N PHE A 147 -3.56 -3.12 7.46
CA PHE A 147 -2.33 -2.98 6.68
C PHE A 147 -1.30 -2.09 7.36
N LEU A 148 -1.74 -0.97 7.97
CA LEU A 148 -0.87 -0.01 8.64
C LEU A 148 -0.46 -0.43 10.06
N PHE A 149 -1.25 -1.28 10.72
CA PHE A 149 -1.10 -1.56 12.15
C PHE A 149 0.30 -2.05 12.56
N PRO A 150 0.95 -3.00 11.86
CA PRO A 150 2.20 -3.59 12.31
C PRO A 150 3.34 -2.58 12.51
N ASP A 151 3.44 -1.56 11.65
CA ASP A 151 4.50 -0.57 11.68
C ASP A 151 4.01 0.81 12.13
N GLY A 152 2.82 1.25 11.71
CA GLY A 152 2.27 2.56 12.09
C GLY A 152 1.66 2.63 13.50
N PHE A 153 1.37 1.48 14.12
CA PHE A 153 0.83 1.36 15.47
C PHE A 153 1.69 0.46 16.36
N MET A 154 2.99 0.38 16.08
CA MET A 154 3.91 -0.53 16.77
C MET A 154 3.89 -0.36 18.31
N ASN A 155 3.76 0.89 18.80
CA ASN A 155 3.66 1.21 20.23
C ASN A 155 2.25 1.07 20.82
N ASN A 156 1.26 0.63 20.04
CA ASN A 156 -0.12 0.38 20.48
C ASN A 156 -0.50 -1.11 20.48
N THR A 157 0.45 -2.00 20.17
CA THR A 157 0.20 -3.44 20.11
C THR A 157 0.23 -4.08 21.50
N LEU A 158 1.21 -3.72 22.32
CA LEU A 158 1.32 -4.18 23.71
C LEU A 158 0.64 -3.17 24.63
N LEU A 159 -0.14 -3.66 25.60
CA LEU A 159 -1.06 -2.84 26.41
C LEU A 159 -0.81 -2.93 27.92
N ASP A 160 0.18 -3.71 28.34
CA ASP A 160 0.53 -3.85 29.76
C ASP A 160 1.26 -2.58 30.27
N ASP A 161 1.14 -2.31 31.57
CA ASP A 161 1.66 -1.07 32.18
C ASP A 161 3.20 -0.97 32.14
N ASP A 162 3.90 -2.09 31.92
CA ASP A 162 5.36 -2.17 31.86
C ASP A 162 5.92 -2.13 30.43
N VAL A 163 5.07 -1.84 29.42
CA VAL A 163 5.53 -1.70 28.04
C VAL A 163 6.52 -0.54 27.90
N GLU A 164 7.69 -0.82 27.33
CA GLU A 164 8.65 0.22 26.94
C GLU A 164 8.27 0.80 25.58
N VAL A 165 7.92 2.08 25.54
CA VAL A 165 7.68 2.83 24.29
C VAL A 165 9.01 2.97 23.55
N ARG A 166 9.06 2.51 22.30
CA ARG A 166 10.24 2.62 21.43
C ARG A 166 10.11 3.81 20.49
N GLN A 167 11.24 4.29 19.97
CA GLN A 167 11.22 5.23 18.85
C GLN A 167 10.52 4.60 17.64
N HIS A 168 9.71 5.39 16.94
CA HIS A 168 8.91 4.89 15.84
C HIS A 168 9.80 4.51 14.66
N ILE A 169 9.54 3.37 14.01
CA ILE A 169 10.35 2.89 12.88
C ILE A 169 10.40 3.89 11.73
N ALA A 170 9.30 4.63 11.50
CA ALA A 170 9.24 5.66 10.47
C ALA A 170 10.27 6.79 10.70
N ASP A 171 10.43 7.23 11.95
CA ASP A 171 11.39 8.28 12.33
C ASP A 171 12.84 7.81 12.22
N ILE A 172 13.07 6.49 12.25
CA ILE A 172 14.38 5.87 12.10
C ILE A 172 14.71 5.67 10.61
N MET A 173 13.75 5.19 9.81
CA MET A 173 14.01 4.72 8.46
C MET A 173 13.81 5.76 7.35
N TYR A 174 12.90 6.72 7.52
CA TYR A 174 12.49 7.62 6.42
C TYR A 174 13.07 9.02 6.56
N ASN A 175 14.41 9.13 6.59
CA ASN A 175 15.10 10.42 6.62
C ASN A 175 16.02 10.55 5.41
N LEU A 176 15.85 11.65 4.67
CA LEU A 176 16.71 11.98 3.55
C LEU A 176 18.07 12.46 4.05
N THR A 177 19.11 12.04 3.33
CA THR A 177 20.47 12.55 3.49
C THR A 177 20.72 13.55 2.36
N GLU A 178 20.88 14.81 2.73
CA GLU A 178 21.20 15.89 1.81
C GLU A 178 22.58 15.66 1.18
N THR A 179 22.66 15.84 -0.13
CA THR A 179 23.90 15.88 -0.91
C THR A 179 24.03 17.24 -1.58
N ARG A 180 25.13 17.48 -2.29
CA ARG A 180 25.42 18.77 -2.93
C ARG A 180 24.39 19.18 -3.99
N ASP A 181 23.77 18.22 -4.65
CA ASP A 181 22.90 18.43 -5.82
C ASP A 181 21.52 17.75 -5.72
N GLY A 182 21.18 17.19 -4.56
CA GLY A 182 19.90 16.53 -4.32
C GLY A 182 19.85 15.77 -3.00
N ASP A 183 18.94 14.82 -2.90
CA ASP A 183 18.72 14.01 -1.70
C ASP A 183 18.79 12.53 -2.03
N ILE A 184 19.42 11.77 -1.13
CA ILE A 184 19.46 10.31 -1.19
C ILE A 184 18.84 9.71 0.07
N ILE A 185 18.32 8.49 -0.04
CA ILE A 185 17.97 7.67 1.11
C ILE A 185 19.12 6.68 1.36
N ILE A 186 19.48 6.49 2.63
CA ILE A 186 20.48 5.52 3.09
C ILE A 186 19.82 4.69 4.19
N THR A 187 19.99 3.35 4.15
CA THR A 187 19.41 2.48 5.17
C THR A 187 20.47 1.56 5.80
N ALA A 188 20.73 1.78 7.09
CA ALA A 188 21.52 0.89 7.91
C ALA A 188 20.61 -0.10 8.65
N ALA A 189 20.57 -1.34 8.16
CA ALA A 189 19.71 -2.40 8.72
C ALA A 189 20.52 -3.57 9.31
N THR A 190 21.85 -3.54 9.16
CA THR A 190 22.79 -4.53 9.67
C THR A 190 24.06 -3.81 10.14
N GLU A 191 24.85 -4.46 10.99
CA GLU A 191 26.16 -3.96 11.42
C GLU A 191 27.09 -3.67 10.23
N ASP A 192 27.08 -4.54 9.21
CA ASP A 192 27.87 -4.34 7.99
C ASP A 192 27.47 -3.06 7.24
N HIS A 193 26.18 -2.71 7.20
CA HIS A 193 25.77 -1.43 6.60
C HIS A 193 26.27 -0.24 7.42
N ILE A 194 26.28 -0.34 8.75
CA ILE A 194 26.83 0.72 9.62
C ILE A 194 28.32 0.90 9.34
N TYR A 195 29.05 -0.20 9.27
CA TYR A 195 30.48 -0.20 8.94
C TYR A 195 30.73 0.40 7.56
N GLY A 196 29.95 0.02 6.56
CA GLY A 196 30.03 0.59 5.21
C GLY A 196 29.82 2.11 5.21
N ILE A 197 28.83 2.62 5.95
CA ILE A 197 28.62 4.08 6.07
C ILE A 197 29.81 4.75 6.74
N LEU A 198 30.31 4.20 7.86
CA LEU A 198 31.48 4.74 8.58
C LEU A 198 32.74 4.78 7.70
N GLN A 199 32.92 3.78 6.83
CA GLN A 199 33.99 3.76 5.83
C GLN A 199 33.83 4.87 4.80
N VAL A 200 32.62 5.06 4.26
CA VAL A 200 32.33 6.11 3.28
C VAL A 200 32.59 7.51 3.85
N VAL A 201 32.23 7.73 5.11
CA VAL A 201 32.47 9.03 5.77
C VAL A 201 33.88 9.19 6.36
N GLY A 202 34.74 8.18 6.22
CA GLY A 202 36.12 8.20 6.71
C GLY A 202 36.25 8.18 8.23
N ARG A 203 35.22 7.72 8.95
CA ARG A 203 35.16 7.63 10.42
C ARG A 203 35.43 6.22 10.93
N ASN A 204 36.50 5.60 10.41
CA ASN A 204 36.94 4.27 10.82
C ASN A 204 37.32 4.21 12.31
N ASP A 205 37.63 5.35 12.93
CA ASP A 205 37.86 5.48 14.37
C ASP A 205 36.65 5.09 15.22
N LEU A 206 35.45 5.09 14.63
CA LEU A 206 34.20 4.77 15.31
C LEU A 206 33.70 3.34 15.08
N LEU A 207 34.41 2.52 14.29
CA LEU A 207 34.03 1.11 14.09
C LEU A 207 33.99 0.32 15.40
N SER A 208 34.78 0.74 16.39
CA SER A 208 34.79 0.16 17.75
C SER A 208 34.01 0.98 18.77
N ASP A 209 33.34 2.07 18.37
CA ASP A 209 32.54 2.88 19.29
C ASP A 209 31.27 2.11 19.68
N PRO A 210 31.03 1.85 20.98
CA PRO A 210 29.88 1.06 21.42
C PRO A 210 28.53 1.66 21.00
N ARG A 211 28.46 2.97 20.74
CA ARG A 211 27.24 3.65 20.30
C ARG A 211 26.79 3.24 18.91
N PHE A 212 27.70 2.78 18.05
CA PHE A 212 27.42 2.43 16.65
C PHE A 212 27.78 0.97 16.32
N ALA A 213 28.08 0.17 17.35
CA ALA A 213 28.54 -1.20 17.17
C ALA A 213 27.44 -2.19 16.76
N THR A 214 26.17 -1.88 17.02
CA THR A 214 25.01 -2.72 16.69
C THR A 214 23.88 -1.88 16.13
N VAL A 215 22.94 -2.50 15.41
CA VAL A 215 21.72 -1.79 14.97
C VAL A 215 20.93 -1.22 16.16
N GLY A 216 20.84 -1.96 17.28
CA GLY A 216 20.14 -1.51 18.48
C GLY A 216 20.76 -0.24 19.08
N THR A 217 22.09 -0.24 19.28
CA THR A 217 22.79 0.93 19.82
C THR A 217 22.80 2.10 18.84
N LEU A 218 22.87 1.85 17.53
CA LEU A 218 22.70 2.89 16.53
C LEU A 218 21.34 3.59 16.67
N ILE A 219 20.25 2.84 16.83
CA ILE A 219 18.90 3.41 16.97
C ILE A 219 18.83 4.33 18.19
N GLU A 220 19.40 3.92 19.32
CA GLU A 220 19.46 4.75 20.54
C GLU A 220 20.24 6.06 20.35
N ASN A 221 21.17 6.10 19.38
CA ASN A 221 22.06 7.23 19.11
C ASN A 221 21.87 7.80 17.69
N ILE A 222 20.70 7.58 17.06
CA ILE A 222 20.53 7.80 15.62
C ILE A 222 20.69 9.27 15.21
N GLU A 223 20.23 10.21 16.04
CA GLU A 223 20.37 11.64 15.77
C GLU A 223 21.84 12.09 15.81
N GLU A 224 22.62 11.56 16.74
CA GLU A 224 24.07 11.84 16.80
C GLU A 224 24.79 11.24 15.58
N PHE A 225 24.42 10.02 15.18
CA PHE A 225 24.98 9.40 13.98
C PHE A 225 24.66 10.20 12.72
N ARG A 226 23.41 10.67 12.56
CA ARG A 226 22.97 11.50 11.43
C ARG A 226 23.75 12.80 11.34
N GLU A 227 23.85 13.54 12.44
CA GLU A 227 24.58 14.82 12.45
C GLU A 227 26.05 14.64 12.08
N MET A 228 26.66 13.52 12.49
CA MET A 228 28.05 13.21 12.17
C MET A 228 28.30 12.94 10.68
N ILE A 229 27.39 12.23 10.01
CA ILE A 229 27.58 11.86 8.60
C ILE A 229 27.14 12.97 7.64
N LYS A 230 26.30 13.90 8.11
CA LYS A 230 25.67 14.96 7.32
C LYS A 230 26.65 15.82 6.54
N ASP A 231 27.71 16.32 7.19
CA ASP A 231 28.69 17.19 6.53
C ASP A 231 29.44 16.47 5.41
N VAL A 232 29.67 15.16 5.54
CA VAL A 232 30.41 14.40 4.54
C VAL A 232 29.55 14.17 3.30
N PHE A 233 28.28 13.78 3.47
CA PHE A 233 27.37 13.55 2.33
C PHE A 233 26.96 14.86 1.62
N SER A 234 26.71 15.94 2.37
CA SER A 234 26.37 17.25 1.79
C SER A 234 27.48 17.85 0.90
N ASN A 235 28.73 17.39 1.04
CA ASN A 235 29.85 17.79 0.20
C ASN A 235 30.05 16.90 -1.06
N MET A 236 29.38 15.74 -1.14
CA MET A 236 29.39 14.85 -2.31
C MET A 236 28.21 15.14 -3.23
N THR A 237 28.34 14.85 -4.51
CA THR A 237 27.16 14.68 -5.37
C THR A 237 26.37 13.42 -4.98
N SER A 238 25.09 13.37 -5.34
CA SER A 238 24.27 12.15 -5.21
C SER A 238 24.95 10.95 -5.88
N GLU A 239 25.47 11.11 -7.10
CA GLU A 239 26.14 10.05 -7.84
C GLU A 239 27.39 9.52 -7.11
N GLU A 240 28.26 10.40 -6.62
CA GLU A 240 29.46 10.03 -5.86
C GLU A 240 29.11 9.30 -4.55
N ALA A 241 28.10 9.78 -3.83
CA ALA A 241 27.64 9.15 -2.59
C ALA A 241 27.08 7.75 -2.87
N MET A 242 26.19 7.64 -3.86
CA MET A 242 25.58 6.38 -4.30
C MET A 242 26.62 5.36 -4.74
N GLN A 243 27.64 5.78 -5.50
CA GLN A 243 28.73 4.89 -5.91
C GLN A 243 29.46 4.33 -4.69
N LYS A 244 29.92 5.19 -3.79
CA LYS A 244 30.69 4.77 -2.60
C LYS A 244 29.87 3.89 -1.66
N LEU A 245 28.60 4.22 -1.45
CA LEU A 245 27.69 3.42 -0.62
C LEU A 245 27.51 2.02 -1.22
N ARG A 246 27.28 1.92 -2.54
CA ARG A 246 27.16 0.62 -3.25
C ARG A 246 28.45 -0.20 -3.21
N GLU A 247 29.62 0.45 -3.34
CA GLU A 247 30.92 -0.22 -3.22
C GLU A 247 31.16 -0.83 -1.83
N ASN A 248 30.44 -0.35 -0.80
CA ASN A 248 30.46 -0.87 0.56
C ASN A 248 29.17 -1.63 0.93
N ASP A 249 28.42 -2.11 -0.06
CA ASP A 249 27.18 -2.89 0.10
C ASP A 249 26.10 -2.20 0.98
N VAL A 250 26.09 -0.87 1.03
CA VAL A 250 25.09 -0.09 1.79
C VAL A 250 23.85 0.19 0.92
N PRO A 251 22.63 -0.21 1.36
CA PRO A 251 21.39 0.12 0.67
C PRO A 251 21.18 1.64 0.59
N CYS A 252 21.02 2.13 -0.63
CA CYS A 252 20.80 3.54 -0.91
C CYS A 252 20.03 3.73 -2.22
N ALA A 253 19.38 4.89 -2.37
CA ALA A 253 18.71 5.30 -3.60
C ALA A 253 18.59 6.82 -3.72
N GLU A 254 18.56 7.32 -4.96
CA GLU A 254 18.13 8.69 -5.26
C GLU A 254 16.60 8.79 -5.27
N CYS A 255 16.08 9.95 -4.88
CA CYS A 255 14.65 10.24 -4.95
C CYS A 255 14.23 10.72 -6.35
N HIS A 256 13.92 9.77 -7.23
CA HIS A 256 13.50 10.05 -8.60
C HIS A 256 12.13 10.75 -8.69
N ASN A 257 12.01 11.69 -9.62
CA ASN A 257 10.74 12.23 -10.06
C ASN A 257 9.98 11.24 -10.98
N LEU A 258 8.72 11.55 -11.33
CA LEU A 258 7.87 10.64 -12.11
C LEU A 258 8.41 10.31 -13.50
N GLU A 259 9.11 11.24 -14.16
CA GLU A 259 9.70 11.02 -15.48
C GLU A 259 10.95 10.14 -15.38
N GLU A 260 11.82 10.43 -14.42
CA GLU A 260 12.98 9.61 -14.09
C GLU A 260 12.57 8.18 -13.77
N VAL A 261 11.52 7.99 -12.96
CA VAL A 261 11.04 6.65 -12.58
C VAL A 261 10.73 5.78 -13.79
N ILE A 262 10.04 6.33 -14.79
CA ILE A 262 9.61 5.59 -15.99
C ILE A 262 10.80 5.25 -16.88
N ASN A 263 11.85 6.07 -16.88
CA ASN A 263 13.04 5.90 -17.72
C ASN A 263 14.21 5.23 -16.97
N GLN A 264 13.96 4.64 -15.80
CA GLN A 264 14.99 3.95 -15.04
C GLN A 264 15.51 2.72 -15.80
N PRO A 265 16.83 2.50 -15.86
CA PRO A 265 17.41 1.30 -16.48
C PRO A 265 16.87 -0.01 -15.89
N GLN A 266 16.56 -0.03 -14.59
CA GLN A 266 15.99 -1.21 -13.93
C GLN A 266 14.54 -1.50 -14.36
N ILE A 267 13.74 -0.47 -14.65
CA ILE A 267 12.36 -0.61 -15.14
C ILE A 267 12.35 -1.15 -16.55
N ASP A 268 13.27 -0.67 -17.40
CA ASP A 268 13.49 -1.16 -18.76
C ASP A 268 14.01 -2.60 -18.76
N ALA A 269 15.04 -2.90 -17.97
CA ALA A 269 15.63 -4.24 -17.88
C ALA A 269 14.63 -5.30 -17.40
N SER A 270 13.64 -4.91 -16.59
CA SER A 270 12.60 -5.80 -16.06
C SER A 270 11.33 -5.86 -16.91
N ASP A 271 11.27 -5.18 -18.07
CA ASP A 271 10.07 -5.05 -18.90
C ASP A 271 8.82 -4.63 -18.08
N THR A 272 9.02 -3.74 -17.10
CA THR A 272 7.97 -3.41 -16.11
C THR A 272 6.92 -2.47 -16.69
N VAL A 273 7.34 -1.48 -17.49
CA VAL A 273 6.46 -0.53 -18.18
C VAL A 273 6.48 -0.82 -19.66
N LEU A 274 5.35 -1.28 -20.19
CA LEU A 274 5.17 -1.63 -21.59
C LEU A 274 4.30 -0.58 -22.30
N VAL A 275 4.49 -0.41 -23.61
CA VAL A 275 3.56 0.33 -24.46
C VAL A 275 2.70 -0.66 -25.23
N ARG A 276 1.39 -0.47 -25.22
CA ARG A 276 0.43 -1.28 -25.99
C ARG A 276 -0.51 -0.39 -26.79
N ASP A 277 -0.82 -0.80 -28.01
CA ASP A 277 -1.83 -0.14 -28.83
C ASP A 277 -3.22 -0.66 -28.50
N HIS A 278 -4.12 0.26 -28.15
CA HIS A 278 -5.52 -0.04 -27.92
C HIS A 278 -6.39 0.45 -29.10
N PRO A 279 -7.28 -0.38 -29.65
CA PRO A 279 -8.06 -0.05 -30.85
C PRO A 279 -8.82 1.28 -30.79
N LEU A 280 -9.23 1.71 -29.59
CA LEU A 280 -9.99 2.96 -29.38
C LEU A 280 -9.20 4.07 -28.68
N MET A 281 -8.11 3.74 -27.98
CA MET A 281 -7.40 4.71 -27.12
C MET A 281 -6.01 5.06 -27.64
N GLY A 282 -5.55 4.41 -28.72
CA GLY A 282 -4.20 4.56 -29.23
C GLY A 282 -3.15 3.90 -28.33
N SER A 283 -1.92 4.35 -28.45
CA SER A 283 -0.79 3.83 -27.67
C SER A 283 -0.89 4.24 -26.21
N MET A 284 -0.71 3.28 -25.31
CA MET A 284 -0.86 3.49 -23.88
C MET A 284 0.15 2.68 -23.06
N ARG A 285 0.67 3.31 -22.00
CA ARG A 285 1.57 2.66 -21.04
C ARG A 285 0.79 1.69 -20.15
N VAL A 286 1.37 0.52 -19.92
CA VAL A 286 0.81 -0.57 -19.12
C VAL A 286 1.92 -1.10 -18.23
N VAL A 287 1.69 -1.06 -16.91
CA VAL A 287 2.57 -1.73 -15.94
C VAL A 287 2.22 -3.22 -15.95
N LYS A 288 3.24 -4.08 -16.02
CA LYS A 288 3.09 -5.54 -15.91
C LYS A 288 2.42 -5.90 -14.58
N SER A 289 1.55 -6.92 -14.57
CA SER A 289 1.07 -7.48 -13.30
C SER A 289 2.26 -8.11 -12.56
N PRO A 290 2.42 -7.88 -11.25
CA PRO A 290 3.41 -8.60 -10.45
C PRO A 290 3.17 -10.11 -10.48
#